data_AF-A0A7C4VGD8-F1
#
_entry.id   AF-A0A7C4VGD8-F1
#
_cell.length_a   1.000
_cell.length_b   1.000
_cell.length_c   1.000
_cell.angle_alpha   90.00
_cell.angle_beta   90.00
_cell.angle_gamma   90.00
#
_symmetry.space_group_name_H-M   'P 1'
#
loop_
_entity.id
_entity.type
_entity.pdbx_description
1 polymer ?
#
loop_
_entity_poly.entity_id
_entity_poly.type
_entity_poly.pdbx_seq_one_letter_code
_entity_poly.pdbx_strand_id
1 'polypeptide(L)'
;MSRLGPVQRKTLAVFQVGRQMSLNQVAKETGIPNSLVGDALRRLWQRGYLLRTDKPLREVNRAFRGRAGISSNMRTYYLYILRPSEEDSVRMKNYHFVQYAKKHLDERGRRYGSKAKKILDFLRENKNRAWFSNEVAKTLKGKRVKPSDVMTNVRRFEDKGLVYVRGYRTDYGETPFRDGYLLTWIDQSKPREQALEEAIQRTELALKENESVSPIVHRVRVIRDILFESTKLRELVSFEYIKNKLNCSDHETETAISRAIQLYPDIREVKLFNAYRYYYHNSMPTDELNAAIAMKENYIRKVKGSANRIGHNWEACVEWFIDTLTTGAHFWVQRHRNNAMDPKRITIHLIKSVGGRKYNAEVDRVWEVTPAPLLQPTTYVLECKWGLIRKKDVDDFFNIILWSKEFGVDTPEGRKMKQGIVGVFAGSAFDPKEKVQLKDGIVISLATYAARMNIQLLKASDFNEKLRKRGCSENVNVQKICRFAKEEKEVKEILNSIWNNPRKSEELLSQIAEKNKKVYEFEKILSQ
;
A
#
# COMPACT_ATOMS: atom_id res chain seq x y z
N MET A 1 -11.40 37.01 -59.41
CA MET A 1 -11.59 37.58 -58.05
C MET A 1 -13.05 37.85 -57.64
N SER A 2 -14.05 37.69 -58.51
CA SER A 2 -15.46 38.05 -58.25
C SER A 2 -16.25 37.13 -57.29
N ARG A 3 -15.70 35.96 -56.90
CA ARG A 3 -16.37 34.96 -56.02
C ARG A 3 -15.89 34.93 -54.55
N LEU A 4 -15.02 35.85 -54.13
CA LEU A 4 -14.53 35.94 -52.76
C LEU A 4 -15.33 36.99 -51.97
N GLY A 5 -15.77 36.65 -50.76
CA GLY A 5 -16.46 37.59 -49.88
C GLY A 5 -15.53 38.73 -49.41
N PRO A 6 -16.07 39.84 -48.87
CA PRO A 6 -15.30 41.02 -48.49
C PRO A 6 -14.15 40.72 -47.51
N VAL A 7 -14.41 39.86 -46.52
CA VAL A 7 -13.40 39.42 -45.55
C VAL A 7 -12.31 38.58 -46.23
N GLN A 8 -12.66 37.65 -47.12
CA GLN A 8 -11.68 36.84 -47.84
C GLN A 8 -10.78 37.66 -48.76
N ARG A 9 -11.32 38.68 -49.42
CA ARG A 9 -10.53 39.61 -50.24
C ARG A 9 -9.53 40.38 -49.40
N LYS A 10 -9.96 40.97 -48.29
CA LYS A 10 -9.07 41.68 -47.35
C LYS A 10 -8.01 40.74 -46.74
N THR A 11 -8.41 39.52 -46.35
CA THR A 11 -7.51 38.49 -45.84
C THR A 11 -6.48 38.04 -46.89
N LEU A 12 -6.87 37.91 -48.15
CA LEU A 12 -5.95 37.51 -49.21
C LEU A 12 -4.98 38.63 -49.61
N ALA A 13 -5.44 39.89 -49.59
CA ALA A 13 -4.68 41.06 -50.03
C ALA A 13 -3.40 41.33 -49.20
N VAL A 14 -3.34 40.87 -47.95
CA VAL A 14 -2.14 41.04 -47.11
C VAL A 14 -1.04 40.02 -47.39
N PHE A 15 -1.33 38.96 -48.15
CA PHE A 15 -0.32 37.97 -48.51
C PHE A 15 0.51 38.44 -49.71
N GLN A 16 1.82 38.35 -49.56
CA GLN A 16 2.81 38.59 -50.62
C GLN A 16 3.50 37.27 -50.99
N VAL A 17 3.99 37.16 -52.22
CA VAL A 17 4.72 35.98 -52.69
C VAL A 17 5.94 35.74 -51.80
N GLY A 18 6.13 34.50 -51.31
CA GLY A 18 7.23 34.12 -50.42
C GLY A 18 7.09 34.53 -48.95
N ARG A 19 6.02 35.26 -48.57
CA ARG A 19 5.79 35.68 -47.17
C ARG A 19 4.88 34.69 -46.43
N GLN A 20 5.40 34.08 -45.36
CA GLN A 20 4.61 33.22 -44.46
C GLN A 20 3.92 34.05 -43.38
N MET A 21 2.64 33.76 -43.12
CA MET A 21 1.87 34.47 -42.10
C MET A 21 1.04 33.50 -41.25
N SER A 22 0.98 33.77 -39.95
CA SER A 22 0.06 33.13 -39.00
C SER A 22 -1.29 33.86 -38.97
N LEU A 23 -2.32 33.19 -38.46
CA LEU A 23 -3.65 33.79 -38.27
C LEU A 23 -3.60 35.13 -37.53
N ASN A 24 -2.78 35.24 -36.47
CA ASN A 24 -2.65 36.49 -35.70
C ASN A 24 -1.99 37.61 -36.48
N GLN A 25 -0.97 37.30 -37.29
CA GLN A 25 -0.31 38.31 -38.13
C GLN A 25 -1.30 38.84 -39.16
N VAL A 26 -2.07 37.96 -39.79
CA VAL A 26 -3.11 38.34 -40.74
C VAL A 26 -4.21 39.17 -40.05
N ALA A 27 -4.66 38.79 -38.86
CA ALA A 27 -5.64 39.56 -38.10
C ALA A 27 -5.11 40.94 -37.69
N LYS A 28 -3.83 41.04 -37.30
CA LYS A 28 -3.19 42.31 -36.94
C LYS A 28 -3.06 43.23 -38.17
N GLU A 29 -2.65 42.69 -39.32
CA GLU A 29 -2.48 43.49 -40.56
C GLU A 29 -3.81 43.86 -41.22
N THR A 30 -4.86 43.05 -41.07
CA THR A 30 -6.19 43.35 -41.63
C THR A 30 -7.11 44.13 -40.69
N GLY A 31 -6.79 44.19 -39.39
CA GLY A 31 -7.69 44.73 -38.36
C GLY A 31 -8.95 43.90 -38.10
N ILE A 32 -9.03 42.69 -38.67
CA ILE A 32 -10.22 41.83 -38.58
C ILE A 32 -10.08 40.86 -37.40
N PRO A 33 -11.14 40.59 -36.63
CA PRO A 33 -11.12 39.61 -35.54
C PRO A 33 -10.61 38.22 -35.97
N ASN A 34 -9.81 37.61 -35.09
CA ASN A 34 -9.19 36.30 -35.30
C ASN A 34 -10.17 35.19 -35.74
N SER A 35 -11.40 35.20 -35.23
CA SER A 35 -12.44 34.22 -35.61
C SER A 35 -12.80 34.31 -37.09
N LEU A 36 -13.07 35.51 -37.58
CA LEU A 36 -13.44 35.78 -38.97
C LEU A 36 -12.27 35.54 -39.93
N VAL A 37 -11.05 35.91 -39.52
CA VAL A 37 -9.82 35.62 -40.28
C VAL A 37 -9.58 34.12 -40.37
N GLY A 38 -9.78 33.38 -39.28
CA GLY A 38 -9.63 31.92 -39.27
C GLY A 38 -10.54 31.23 -40.28
N ASP A 39 -11.81 31.62 -40.33
CA ASP A 39 -12.76 31.08 -41.31
C ASP A 39 -12.42 31.52 -42.75
N ALA A 40 -11.94 32.74 -42.92
CA ALA A 40 -11.49 33.23 -44.23
C ALA A 40 -10.28 32.45 -44.73
N LEU A 41 -9.25 32.26 -43.91
CA LEU A 41 -8.04 31.48 -44.22
C LEU A 41 -8.38 30.03 -44.56
N ARG A 42 -9.26 29.39 -43.77
CA ARG A 42 -9.72 28.03 -44.04
C ARG A 42 -10.37 27.93 -45.42
N ARG A 43 -11.27 28.85 -45.75
CA ARG A 43 -11.97 28.86 -47.04
C ARG A 43 -11.04 29.18 -48.20
N LEU A 44 -10.07 30.09 -48.01
CA LEU A 44 -9.06 30.41 -49.01
C LEU A 44 -8.13 29.22 -49.28
N TRP A 45 -7.72 28.49 -48.23
CA TRP A 45 -6.96 27.24 -48.35
C TRP A 45 -7.76 26.14 -49.06
N GLN A 46 -9.02 25.95 -48.68
CA GLN A 46 -9.93 24.98 -49.34
C GLN A 46 -10.17 25.28 -50.81
N ARG A 47 -10.20 26.56 -51.19
CA ARG A 47 -10.39 27.02 -52.57
C ARG A 47 -9.06 27.12 -53.35
N GLY A 48 -7.93 26.73 -52.74
CA GLY A 48 -6.63 26.66 -53.42
C GLY A 48 -5.91 27.99 -53.62
N TYR A 49 -6.32 29.08 -52.95
CA TYR A 49 -5.65 30.38 -53.03
C TYR A 49 -4.42 30.48 -52.10
N LEU A 50 -4.40 29.68 -51.04
CA LEU A 50 -3.31 29.62 -50.07
C LEU A 50 -2.81 28.20 -49.94
N LEU A 51 -1.54 28.05 -49.55
CA LEU A 51 -1.00 26.80 -48.99
C LEU A 51 -0.84 26.96 -47.49
N ARG A 52 -0.96 25.86 -46.74
CA ARG A 52 -0.86 25.83 -45.27
C ARG A 52 0.15 24.79 -44.83
N THR A 53 0.84 24.99 -43.71
CA THR A 53 1.70 23.94 -43.16
C THR A 53 0.94 22.61 -42.98
N ASP A 54 1.60 21.51 -43.33
CA ASP A 54 1.03 20.15 -43.26
C ASP A 54 0.77 19.68 -41.83
N LYS A 55 1.56 20.18 -40.89
CA LYS A 55 1.44 19.98 -39.44
C LYS A 55 1.27 21.32 -38.73
N PRO A 56 0.54 21.36 -37.61
CA PRO A 56 0.48 22.55 -36.77
C PRO A 56 1.81 22.77 -36.04
N LEU A 57 2.22 24.02 -35.95
CA LEU A 57 3.36 24.47 -35.16
C LEU A 57 2.93 24.68 -33.70
N ARG A 58 3.84 24.40 -32.76
CA ARG A 58 3.60 24.54 -31.32
C ARG A 58 4.65 25.44 -30.70
N GLU A 59 4.20 26.50 -30.03
CA GLU A 59 5.05 27.41 -29.29
C GLU A 59 4.53 27.58 -27.87
N VAL A 60 5.43 27.56 -26.90
CA VAL A 60 5.08 27.80 -25.50
C VAL A 60 5.02 29.32 -25.28
N ASN A 61 3.80 29.85 -25.17
CA ASN A 61 3.62 31.24 -24.78
C ASN A 61 3.69 31.34 -23.26
N ARG A 62 4.75 31.97 -22.74
CA ARG A 62 4.93 32.22 -21.31
C ARG A 62 4.51 33.66 -21.02
N ALA A 63 3.47 33.83 -20.21
CA ALA A 63 3.01 35.12 -19.75
C ALA A 63 3.19 35.21 -18.23
N PHE A 64 4.00 36.17 -17.78
CA PHE A 64 4.17 36.47 -16.37
C PHE A 64 2.90 37.16 -15.85
N ARG A 65 2.24 36.57 -14.83
CA ARG A 65 0.99 37.09 -14.25
C ARG A 65 1.19 37.57 -12.80
N GLY A 66 2.32 38.23 -12.52
CA GLY A 66 2.61 38.79 -11.20
C GLY A 66 2.67 37.71 -10.11
N ARG A 67 1.94 37.88 -9.00
CA ARG A 67 1.94 36.96 -7.84
C ARG A 67 1.44 35.54 -8.16
N ALA A 68 0.71 35.35 -9.25
CA ALA A 68 0.27 34.03 -9.73
C ALA A 68 1.36 33.26 -10.51
N GLY A 69 2.56 33.83 -10.64
CA GLY A 69 3.69 33.22 -11.31
C GLY A 69 3.63 33.28 -12.85
N ILE A 70 4.41 32.42 -13.49
CA ILE A 70 4.48 32.31 -14.95
C ILE A 70 3.41 31.33 -15.42
N SER A 71 2.42 31.83 -16.16
CA SER A 71 1.48 30.96 -16.88
C SER A 71 2.06 30.58 -18.23
N SER A 72 2.14 29.28 -18.54
CA SER A 72 2.56 28.79 -19.85
C SER A 72 1.39 28.17 -20.59
N ASN A 73 1.08 28.65 -21.79
CA ASN A 73 0.09 28.05 -22.67
C ASN A 73 0.76 27.56 -23.97
N MET A 74 0.58 26.28 -24.28
CA MET A 74 1.07 25.70 -25.54
C MET A 74 0.17 26.18 -26.69
N ARG A 75 0.65 27.18 -27.42
CA ARG A 75 -0.05 27.74 -28.57
C ARG A 75 0.17 26.85 -29.78
N THR A 76 -0.93 26.35 -30.35
CA THR A 76 -0.92 25.57 -31.59
C THR A 76 -1.46 26.42 -32.74
N TYR A 77 -0.71 26.59 -33.82
CA TYR A 77 -1.12 27.41 -34.96
C TYR A 77 -0.57 26.87 -36.30
N TYR A 78 -1.14 27.34 -37.42
CA TYR A 78 -0.65 27.04 -38.77
C TYR A 78 -0.09 28.30 -39.42
N LEU A 79 0.90 28.13 -40.29
CA LEU A 79 1.35 29.18 -41.20
C LEU A 79 0.70 29.00 -42.57
N TYR A 80 0.45 30.11 -43.24
CA TYR A 80 -0.11 30.19 -44.59
C TYR A 80 0.83 30.97 -45.49
N ILE A 81 0.83 30.62 -46.78
CA ILE A 81 1.50 31.37 -47.84
C ILE A 81 0.55 31.53 -49.03
N LEU A 82 0.77 32.56 -49.84
CA LEU A 82 0.13 32.66 -51.14
C LEU A 82 0.61 31.49 -52.01
N ARG A 83 -0.32 30.82 -52.70
CA ARG A 83 0.02 29.72 -53.60
C ARG A 83 0.84 30.26 -54.79
N PRO A 84 2.08 29.80 -55.03
CA PRO A 84 2.82 30.09 -56.26
C PRO A 84 2.10 29.44 -57.45
N SER A 85 2.16 30.09 -58.62
CA SER A 85 1.54 29.59 -59.84
C SER A 85 1.93 28.12 -60.09
N GLU A 86 0.94 27.25 -60.22
CA GLU A 86 1.06 25.82 -60.59
C GLU A 86 1.63 24.84 -59.54
N GLU A 87 2.00 25.27 -58.33
CA GLU A 87 2.49 24.35 -57.29
C GLU A 87 1.41 23.96 -56.26
N ASP A 88 1.26 22.66 -55.98
CA ASP A 88 0.35 22.11 -54.95
C ASP A 88 1.01 21.92 -53.58
N SER A 89 2.34 21.99 -53.52
CA SER A 89 3.10 21.95 -52.28
C SER A 89 4.43 22.67 -52.43
N VAL A 90 4.84 23.39 -51.40
CA VAL A 90 6.09 24.16 -51.38
C VAL A 90 6.87 23.81 -50.11
N ARG A 91 8.17 23.56 -50.24
CA ARG A 91 9.09 23.58 -49.10
C ARG A 91 9.75 24.94 -49.03
N MET A 92 9.49 25.67 -47.96
CA MET A 92 10.08 26.98 -47.72
C MET A 92 10.65 27.02 -46.31
N LYS A 93 11.95 27.33 -46.20
CA LYS A 93 12.73 27.19 -44.96
C LYS A 93 12.62 25.75 -44.42
N ASN A 94 12.17 25.58 -43.16
CA ASN A 94 12.00 24.29 -42.48
C ASN A 94 10.55 23.79 -42.49
N TYR A 95 9.66 24.39 -43.28
CA TYR A 95 8.24 24.07 -43.28
C TYR A 95 7.78 23.55 -44.64
N HIS A 96 6.87 22.57 -44.57
CA HIS A 96 6.23 21.99 -45.73
C HIS A 96 4.79 22.51 -45.83
N PHE A 97 4.51 23.29 -46.86
CA PHE A 97 3.20 23.88 -47.14
C PHE A 97 2.48 23.05 -48.18
N VAL A 98 1.21 22.75 -47.95
CA VAL A 98 0.40 21.85 -48.77
C VAL A 98 -0.95 22.47 -49.12
N GLN A 99 -1.47 22.08 -50.29
CA GLN A 99 -2.85 22.34 -50.68
C GLN A 99 -3.81 21.59 -49.75
N TYR A 100 -5.07 22.03 -49.74
CA TYR A 100 -6.11 21.37 -48.98
C TYR A 100 -6.33 19.92 -49.42
N ALA A 101 -6.11 18.98 -48.49
CA ALA A 101 -6.58 17.62 -48.60
C ALA A 101 -7.06 17.12 -47.23
N LYS A 102 -8.05 16.21 -47.22
CA LYS A 102 -8.62 15.65 -45.97
C LYS A 102 -7.55 15.00 -45.07
N LYS A 103 -6.48 14.43 -45.66
CA LYS A 103 -5.34 13.85 -44.94
C LYS A 103 -4.58 14.87 -44.07
N HIS A 104 -4.62 16.15 -44.45
CA HIS A 104 -3.95 17.25 -43.74
C HIS A 104 -4.85 17.95 -42.70
N LEU A 105 -6.08 17.47 -42.48
CA LEU A 105 -6.89 17.94 -41.36
C LEU A 105 -6.34 17.39 -40.04
N ASP A 106 -6.26 18.26 -39.03
CA ASP A 106 -5.97 17.90 -37.63
C ASP A 106 -6.88 16.75 -37.18
N GLU A 107 -6.41 15.90 -36.27
CA GLU A 107 -7.18 14.80 -35.67
C GLU A 107 -8.52 15.27 -35.12
N ARG A 108 -8.60 16.53 -34.64
CA ARG A 108 -9.85 17.18 -34.17
C ARG A 108 -10.83 17.51 -35.29
N GLY A 109 -10.34 17.71 -36.52
CA GLY A 109 -11.14 18.04 -37.71
C GLY A 109 -11.50 16.82 -38.58
N ARG A 110 -10.85 15.67 -38.35
CA ARG A 110 -11.30 14.38 -38.89
C ARG A 110 -12.57 13.98 -38.13
N ARG A 111 -13.66 13.65 -38.83
CA ARG A 111 -15.01 13.37 -38.29
C ARG A 111 -15.10 12.12 -37.37
N TYR A 112 -14.18 11.91 -36.45
CA TYR A 112 -14.36 10.96 -35.35
C TYR A 112 -15.19 11.67 -34.29
N GLY A 113 -16.50 11.40 -34.24
CA GLY A 113 -17.46 12.08 -33.33
C GLY A 113 -16.91 12.28 -31.91
N SER A 114 -17.25 13.44 -31.32
CA SER A 114 -16.71 13.84 -30.00
C SER A 114 -16.96 12.75 -28.95
N LYS A 115 -16.00 12.58 -28.02
CA LYS A 115 -16.16 11.62 -26.90
C LYS A 115 -17.45 11.86 -26.12
N ALA A 116 -17.79 13.14 -25.93
CA ALA A 116 -19.04 13.57 -25.29
C ALA A 116 -20.28 13.03 -26.01
N LYS A 117 -20.33 13.19 -27.35
CA LYS A 117 -21.43 12.65 -28.17
C LYS A 117 -21.49 11.13 -28.08
N LYS A 118 -20.35 10.43 -28.14
CA LYS A 118 -20.30 8.97 -28.00
C LYS A 118 -20.86 8.46 -26.67
N ILE A 119 -20.58 9.15 -25.56
CA ILE A 119 -21.11 8.81 -24.23
C ILE A 119 -22.62 9.05 -24.17
N LEU A 120 -23.07 10.20 -24.70
CA LEU A 120 -24.47 10.56 -24.69
C LEU A 120 -25.32 9.64 -25.57
N ASP A 121 -24.84 9.33 -26.78
CA ASP A 121 -25.49 8.41 -27.71
C ASP A 121 -25.59 7.00 -27.09
N PHE A 122 -24.52 6.54 -26.40
CA PHE A 122 -24.53 5.26 -25.69
C PHE A 122 -25.64 5.19 -24.62
N LEU A 123 -25.76 6.21 -23.76
CA LEU A 123 -26.79 6.23 -22.72
C LEU A 123 -28.21 6.31 -23.31
N ARG A 124 -28.38 7.05 -24.41
CA ARG A 124 -29.65 7.18 -25.12
C ARG A 124 -30.08 5.87 -25.81
N GLU A 125 -29.16 5.22 -26.50
CA GLU A 125 -29.38 3.92 -27.16
C GLU A 125 -29.71 2.83 -26.13
N ASN A 126 -29.16 2.93 -24.91
CA ASN A 126 -29.39 2.00 -23.82
C ASN A 126 -30.34 2.54 -22.74
N LYS A 127 -31.36 3.32 -23.14
CA LYS A 127 -32.28 3.96 -22.21
C LYS A 127 -33.07 3.01 -21.31
N ASN A 128 -33.17 1.72 -21.65
CA ASN A 128 -33.99 0.76 -20.91
C ASN A 128 -33.35 0.28 -19.58
N ARG A 129 -32.08 0.59 -19.32
CA ARG A 129 -31.40 0.19 -18.07
C ARG A 129 -30.41 1.24 -17.58
N ALA A 130 -30.08 1.19 -16.29
CA ALA A 130 -28.98 1.99 -15.73
C ALA A 130 -27.64 1.26 -15.89
N TRP A 131 -26.55 2.03 -16.03
CA TRP A 131 -25.19 1.51 -16.23
C TRP A 131 -24.22 2.12 -15.24
N PHE A 132 -23.25 1.34 -14.77
CA PHE A 132 -22.18 1.88 -13.93
C PHE A 132 -21.17 2.68 -14.75
N SER A 133 -20.65 3.79 -14.22
CA SER A 133 -19.73 4.66 -14.95
C SER A 133 -18.45 3.94 -15.40
N ASN A 134 -17.95 2.96 -14.63
CA ASN A 134 -16.81 2.13 -15.05
C ASN A 134 -17.19 1.14 -16.16
N GLU A 135 -18.42 0.63 -16.16
CA GLU A 135 -18.96 -0.23 -17.20
C GLU A 135 -19.06 0.54 -18.53
N VAL A 136 -19.61 1.77 -18.51
CA VAL A 136 -19.65 2.67 -19.67
C VAL A 136 -18.23 2.92 -20.22
N ALA A 137 -17.27 3.18 -19.34
CA ALA A 137 -15.87 3.38 -19.74
C ALA A 137 -15.23 2.14 -20.38
N LYS A 138 -15.51 0.94 -19.83
CA LYS A 138 -15.04 -0.34 -20.39
C LYS A 138 -15.65 -0.59 -21.77
N THR A 139 -16.96 -0.41 -21.92
CA THR A 139 -17.68 -0.63 -23.18
C THR A 139 -17.22 0.35 -24.27
N LEU A 140 -16.93 1.60 -23.92
CA LEU A 140 -16.48 2.63 -24.86
C LEU A 140 -14.96 2.71 -25.04
N LYS A 141 -14.18 1.81 -24.42
CA LYS A 141 -12.71 1.79 -24.51
C LYS A 141 -12.22 1.70 -25.95
N GLY A 142 -12.84 0.85 -26.78
CA GLY A 142 -12.55 0.73 -28.22
C GLY A 142 -12.84 2.00 -29.04
N LYS A 143 -13.69 2.88 -28.53
CA LYS A 143 -14.02 4.18 -29.14
C LYS A 143 -13.15 5.34 -28.61
N ARG A 144 -12.05 5.02 -27.90
CA ARG A 144 -11.07 5.94 -27.26
C ARG A 144 -11.66 6.80 -26.13
N VAL A 145 -12.66 6.31 -25.41
CA VAL A 145 -13.20 6.96 -24.20
C VAL A 145 -12.48 6.40 -22.98
N LYS A 146 -11.95 7.28 -22.11
CA LYS A 146 -11.33 6.92 -20.82
C LYS A 146 -12.32 7.11 -19.67
N PRO A 147 -12.11 6.48 -18.50
CA PRO A 147 -12.95 6.71 -17.31
C PRO A 147 -13.10 8.20 -16.93
N SER A 148 -12.01 8.96 -17.02
CA SER A 148 -12.02 10.41 -16.76
C SER A 148 -12.89 11.19 -17.75
N ASP A 149 -13.04 10.71 -18.99
CA ASP A 149 -13.90 11.36 -19.99
C ASP A 149 -15.40 11.15 -19.67
N VAL A 150 -15.76 10.06 -18.98
CA VAL A 150 -17.16 9.71 -18.69
C VAL A 150 -17.76 10.70 -17.71
N MET A 151 -17.21 10.80 -16.50
CA MET A 151 -17.81 11.62 -15.44
C MET A 151 -17.81 13.11 -15.77
N THR A 152 -16.75 13.64 -16.41
CA THR A 152 -16.69 15.05 -16.82
C THR A 152 -17.80 15.43 -17.81
N ASN A 153 -18.20 14.51 -18.70
CA ASN A 153 -19.29 14.77 -19.63
C ASN A 153 -20.66 14.48 -19.02
N VAL A 154 -20.77 13.42 -18.22
CA VAL A 154 -22.02 13.01 -17.57
C VAL A 154 -22.54 14.07 -16.60
N ARG A 155 -21.68 14.68 -15.77
CA ARG A 155 -22.10 15.80 -14.90
C ARG A 155 -22.67 16.97 -15.70
N ARG A 156 -22.03 17.31 -16.83
CA ARG A 156 -22.55 18.34 -17.76
C ARG A 156 -23.87 17.96 -18.43
N PHE A 157 -24.19 16.66 -18.53
CA PHE A 157 -25.47 16.18 -19.08
C PHE A 157 -26.55 16.13 -18.00
N GLU A 158 -26.17 15.82 -16.76
CA GLU A 158 -27.00 15.90 -15.57
C GLU A 158 -27.47 17.33 -15.31
N ASP A 159 -26.55 18.31 -15.37
CA ASP A 159 -26.89 19.75 -15.26
C ASP A 159 -27.91 20.20 -16.32
N LYS A 160 -27.92 19.51 -17.47
CA LYS A 160 -28.86 19.76 -18.57
C LYS A 160 -30.14 18.94 -18.48
N GLY A 161 -30.31 18.12 -17.44
CA GLY A 161 -31.45 17.24 -17.25
C GLY A 161 -31.56 16.09 -18.25
N LEU A 162 -30.47 15.72 -18.93
CA LEU A 162 -30.46 14.67 -19.95
C LEU A 162 -30.14 13.28 -19.38
N VAL A 163 -29.39 13.24 -18.28
CA VAL A 163 -28.89 12.01 -17.65
C VAL A 163 -29.15 12.10 -16.16
N TYR A 164 -29.64 11.02 -15.58
CA TYR A 164 -29.75 10.86 -14.14
C TYR A 164 -28.49 10.14 -13.62
N VAL A 165 -27.90 10.68 -12.55
CA VAL A 165 -26.71 10.13 -11.90
C VAL A 165 -27.07 9.79 -10.46
N ARG A 166 -26.62 8.63 -9.98
CA ARG A 166 -26.85 8.18 -8.61
C ARG A 166 -25.60 7.59 -7.99
N GLY A 167 -25.26 8.04 -6.79
CA GLY A 167 -24.24 7.48 -5.90
C GLY A 167 -24.77 7.13 -4.51
N TYR A 168 -23.88 6.75 -3.58
CA TYR A 168 -24.18 6.72 -2.15
C TYR A 168 -24.43 8.14 -1.66
N ARG A 169 -25.60 8.37 -1.08
CA ARG A 169 -25.92 9.66 -0.46
C ARG A 169 -25.25 9.74 0.92
N THR A 170 -24.53 10.83 1.13
CA THR A 170 -23.96 11.25 2.41
C THR A 170 -24.44 12.66 2.71
N ASP A 171 -24.29 13.12 3.95
CA ASP A 171 -24.65 14.49 4.35
C ASP A 171 -23.87 15.58 3.57
N TYR A 172 -22.76 15.20 2.92
CA TYR A 172 -21.90 16.08 2.11
C TYR A 172 -22.08 15.91 0.59
N GLY A 173 -23.00 15.06 0.13
CA GLY A 173 -23.29 14.82 -1.29
C GLY A 173 -23.22 13.34 -1.70
N GLU A 174 -23.07 13.08 -3.01
CA GLU A 174 -23.08 11.72 -3.56
C GLU A 174 -21.68 11.18 -3.89
N THR A 175 -21.33 10.02 -3.33
CA THR A 175 -20.08 9.29 -3.60
C THR A 175 -20.32 8.08 -4.51
N PRO A 176 -19.35 7.66 -5.34
CA PRO A 176 -19.56 6.55 -6.27
C PRO A 176 -19.68 5.19 -5.56
N PHE A 177 -20.36 4.23 -6.19
CA PHE A 177 -20.27 2.81 -5.81
C PHE A 177 -18.91 2.23 -6.18
N ARG A 178 -18.62 0.98 -5.78
CA ARG A 178 -17.39 0.26 -6.17
C ARG A 178 -17.16 0.26 -7.69
N ASP A 179 -18.23 0.07 -8.46
CA ASP A 179 -18.19 0.09 -9.93
C ASP A 179 -18.43 1.47 -10.55
N GLY A 180 -18.48 2.53 -9.73
CA GLY A 180 -18.70 3.91 -10.15
C GLY A 180 -20.13 4.41 -9.91
N TYR A 181 -20.50 5.54 -10.49
CA TYR A 181 -21.86 6.07 -10.38
C TYR A 181 -22.83 5.34 -11.30
N LEU A 182 -24.09 5.21 -10.90
CA LEU A 182 -25.16 4.71 -11.77
C LEU A 182 -25.65 5.83 -12.69
N LEU A 183 -25.69 5.54 -13.98
CA LEU A 183 -25.99 6.48 -15.06
C LEU A 183 -27.19 5.96 -15.86
N THR A 184 -28.20 6.80 -16.08
CA THR A 184 -29.33 6.43 -16.95
C THR A 184 -29.89 7.64 -17.72
N TRP A 185 -30.46 7.39 -18.90
CA TRP A 185 -31.03 8.42 -19.75
C TRP A 185 -32.39 8.90 -19.22
N ILE A 186 -32.61 10.22 -19.20
CA ILE A 186 -33.91 10.82 -18.88
C ILE A 186 -34.66 11.04 -20.19
N ASP A 187 -35.83 10.39 -20.35
CA ASP A 187 -36.62 10.52 -21.57
C ASP A 187 -37.28 11.91 -21.64
N GLN A 188 -36.83 12.72 -22.60
CA GLN A 188 -37.27 14.11 -22.74
C GLN A 188 -38.66 14.24 -23.36
N SER A 189 -39.23 13.16 -23.90
CA SER A 189 -40.60 13.18 -24.45
C SER A 189 -41.69 12.99 -23.39
N LYS A 190 -41.32 12.73 -22.13
CA LYS A 190 -42.24 12.50 -21.01
C LYS A 190 -42.26 13.69 -20.05
N PRO A 191 -43.33 13.85 -19.25
CA PRO A 191 -43.31 14.75 -18.10
C PRO A 191 -42.10 14.46 -17.20
N ARG A 192 -41.47 15.53 -16.70
CA ARG A 192 -40.18 15.43 -15.99
C ARG A 192 -40.23 14.52 -14.76
N GLU A 193 -41.31 14.59 -13.99
CA GLU A 193 -41.52 13.76 -12.79
C GLU A 193 -41.59 12.27 -13.15
N GLN A 194 -42.39 11.92 -14.16
CA GLN A 194 -42.49 10.55 -14.66
C GLN A 194 -41.16 10.02 -15.21
N ALA A 195 -40.43 10.85 -15.96
CA ALA A 195 -39.12 10.48 -16.51
C ALA A 195 -38.06 10.24 -15.41
N LEU A 196 -38.13 10.99 -14.31
CA LEU A 196 -37.28 10.82 -13.14
C LEU A 196 -37.65 9.58 -12.34
N GLU A 197 -38.95 9.32 -12.13
CA GLU A 197 -39.41 8.12 -11.44
C GLU A 197 -38.95 6.85 -12.17
N GLU A 198 -39.12 6.81 -13.50
CA GLU A 198 -38.61 5.71 -14.32
C GLU A 198 -37.08 5.59 -14.27
N ALA A 199 -36.36 6.71 -14.18
CA ALA A 199 -34.90 6.69 -14.00
C ALA A 199 -34.50 6.10 -12.64
N ILE A 200 -35.20 6.48 -11.58
CA ILE A 200 -34.99 5.94 -10.23
C ILE A 200 -35.28 4.44 -10.22
N GLN A 201 -36.41 3.99 -10.76
CA GLN A 201 -36.76 2.57 -10.86
C GLN A 201 -35.70 1.76 -11.63
N ARG A 202 -35.19 2.28 -12.76
CA ARG A 202 -34.10 1.64 -13.52
C ARG A 202 -32.81 1.54 -12.70
N THR A 203 -32.48 2.55 -11.89
CA THR A 203 -31.32 2.47 -10.97
C THR A 203 -31.55 1.50 -9.82
N GLU A 204 -32.77 1.38 -9.29
CA GLU A 204 -33.10 0.39 -8.26
C GLU A 204 -33.04 -1.03 -8.80
N LEU A 205 -33.56 -1.26 -10.01
CA LEU A 205 -33.48 -2.54 -10.68
C LEU A 205 -32.02 -2.93 -10.94
N ALA A 206 -31.19 -2.01 -11.43
CA ALA A 206 -29.76 -2.25 -11.61
C ALA A 206 -29.02 -2.52 -10.28
N LEU A 207 -29.46 -1.93 -9.16
CA LEU A 207 -28.94 -2.23 -7.83
C LEU A 207 -29.41 -3.61 -7.31
N LYS A 208 -30.62 -4.04 -7.66
CA LYS A 208 -31.18 -5.36 -7.31
C LYS A 208 -30.57 -6.48 -8.13
N GLU A 209 -30.43 -6.31 -9.45
CA GLU A 209 -29.82 -7.30 -10.35
C GLU A 209 -28.32 -7.47 -10.10
N ASN A 210 -27.64 -6.39 -9.69
CA ASN A 210 -26.24 -6.42 -9.31
C ASN A 210 -26.12 -6.66 -7.80
N GLU A 211 -26.75 -7.74 -7.30
CA GLU A 211 -27.06 -8.12 -5.90
C GLU A 211 -25.83 -8.30 -4.97
N SER A 212 -24.87 -7.38 -5.03
CA SER A 212 -23.92 -6.99 -4.01
C SER A 212 -24.48 -5.77 -3.26
N VAL A 213 -25.39 -6.10 -2.36
CA VAL A 213 -26.26 -5.28 -1.51
C VAL A 213 -25.48 -4.25 -0.68
N SER A 214 -26.17 -3.22 -0.13
CA SER A 214 -25.71 -2.29 0.93
C SER A 214 -24.48 -2.82 1.70
N PRO A 215 -23.42 -2.01 1.91
CA PRO A 215 -22.18 -2.49 2.53
C PRO A 215 -22.39 -3.39 3.74
N ILE A 216 -23.41 -3.08 4.57
CA ILE A 216 -23.77 -3.89 5.73
C ILE A 216 -24.30 -5.28 5.39
N VAL A 217 -25.16 -5.44 4.37
CA VAL A 217 -25.74 -6.74 3.99
C VAL A 217 -24.69 -7.60 3.29
N HIS A 218 -23.81 -6.99 2.48
CA HIS A 218 -22.65 -7.69 1.93
C HIS A 218 -21.73 -8.18 3.05
N ARG A 219 -21.39 -7.32 4.02
CA ARG A 219 -20.60 -7.69 5.21
C ARG A 219 -21.26 -8.84 5.97
N VAL A 220 -22.57 -8.80 6.18
CA VAL A 220 -23.34 -9.85 6.88
C VAL A 220 -23.29 -11.20 6.14
N ARG A 221 -23.47 -11.21 4.81
CA ARG A 221 -23.32 -12.45 4.00
C ARG A 221 -21.90 -13.00 4.11
N VAL A 222 -20.88 -12.14 3.97
CA VAL A 222 -19.47 -12.53 4.08
C VAL A 222 -19.15 -13.09 5.48
N ILE A 223 -19.65 -12.46 6.55
CA ILE A 223 -19.51 -12.99 7.92
C ILE A 223 -20.09 -14.39 8.01
N ARG A 224 -21.32 -14.61 7.53
CA ARG A 224 -21.96 -15.92 7.56
C ARG A 224 -21.13 -16.97 6.84
N ASP A 225 -20.67 -16.66 5.63
CA ASP A 225 -19.90 -17.59 4.79
C ASP A 225 -18.57 -17.96 5.48
N ILE A 226 -17.85 -16.97 6.03
CA ILE A 226 -16.61 -17.19 6.79
C ILE A 226 -16.85 -18.09 7.99
N LEU A 227 -17.92 -17.85 8.75
CA LEU A 227 -18.23 -18.64 9.95
C LEU A 227 -18.65 -20.05 9.60
N PHE A 228 -19.42 -20.23 8.53
CA PHE A 228 -19.82 -21.54 8.05
C PHE A 228 -18.60 -22.35 7.56
N GLU A 229 -17.75 -21.74 6.73
CA GLU A 229 -16.51 -22.35 6.25
C GLU A 229 -15.59 -22.74 7.41
N SER A 230 -15.32 -21.81 8.34
CA SER A 230 -14.45 -22.06 9.50
C SER A 230 -15.01 -23.14 10.41
N THR A 231 -16.33 -23.22 10.53
CA THR A 231 -17.00 -24.29 11.30
C THR A 231 -16.77 -25.65 10.67
N LYS A 232 -16.79 -25.78 9.34
CA LYS A 232 -16.45 -27.03 8.64
C LYS A 232 -14.99 -27.43 8.83
N LEU A 233 -14.11 -26.46 9.07
CA LEU A 233 -12.71 -26.67 9.40
C LEU A 233 -12.46 -26.87 10.91
N ARG A 234 -13.50 -26.88 11.74
CA ARG A 234 -13.41 -26.98 13.21
C ARG A 234 -12.64 -25.82 13.86
N GLU A 235 -12.78 -24.63 13.30
CA GLU A 235 -12.11 -23.42 13.77
C GLU A 235 -13.09 -22.35 14.28
N LEU A 236 -12.66 -21.63 15.32
CA LEU A 236 -13.32 -20.40 15.79
C LEU A 236 -12.74 -19.17 15.07
N VAL A 237 -13.61 -18.21 14.78
CA VAL A 237 -13.23 -16.97 14.07
C VAL A 237 -13.20 -15.79 15.03
N SER A 238 -12.07 -15.08 15.10
CA SER A 238 -11.95 -13.92 15.99
C SER A 238 -12.60 -12.67 15.39
N PHE A 239 -13.01 -11.75 16.27
CA PHE A 239 -13.46 -10.40 15.86
C PHE A 239 -12.46 -9.71 14.92
N GLU A 240 -11.17 -9.76 15.28
CA GLU A 240 -10.11 -9.10 14.51
C GLU A 240 -9.91 -9.74 13.12
N TYR A 241 -10.12 -11.04 12.99
CA TYR A 241 -10.09 -11.71 11.68
C TYR A 241 -11.23 -11.20 10.79
N ILE A 242 -12.45 -11.11 11.33
CA ILE A 242 -13.61 -10.57 10.61
C ILE A 242 -13.34 -9.12 10.20
N LYS A 243 -12.86 -8.28 11.12
CA LYS A 243 -12.50 -6.88 10.84
C LYS A 243 -11.54 -6.76 9.67
N ASN A 244 -10.44 -7.51 9.71
CA ASN A 244 -9.41 -7.46 8.67
C ASN A 244 -9.92 -8.01 7.34
N LYS A 245 -10.73 -9.08 7.36
CA LYS A 245 -11.30 -9.67 6.15
C LYS A 245 -12.32 -8.75 5.48
N LEU A 246 -13.09 -8.00 6.27
CA LEU A 246 -14.04 -7.01 5.78
C LEU A 246 -13.40 -5.65 5.47
N ASN A 247 -12.14 -5.44 5.87
CA ASN A 247 -11.42 -4.16 5.78
C ASN A 247 -12.25 -2.99 6.35
N CYS A 248 -12.76 -3.17 7.57
CA CYS A 248 -13.67 -2.24 8.23
C CYS A 248 -13.05 -1.65 9.50
N SER A 249 -13.60 -0.54 9.99
CA SER A 249 -13.33 -0.06 11.35
C SER A 249 -13.93 -0.98 12.41
N ASP A 250 -13.51 -0.83 13.67
CA ASP A 250 -14.09 -1.58 14.80
C ASP A 250 -15.61 -1.37 14.87
N HIS A 251 -16.07 -0.12 14.77
CA HIS A 251 -17.50 0.23 14.84
C HIS A 251 -18.33 -0.41 13.73
N GLU A 252 -17.83 -0.36 12.49
CA GLU A 252 -18.50 -0.98 11.34
C GLU A 252 -18.56 -2.51 11.44
N THR A 253 -17.49 -3.12 11.97
CA THR A 253 -17.42 -4.57 12.21
C THR A 253 -18.43 -4.96 13.28
N GLU A 254 -18.54 -4.17 14.34
CA GLU A 254 -19.51 -4.38 15.41
C GLU A 254 -20.95 -4.33 14.89
N THR A 255 -21.26 -3.33 14.07
CA THR A 255 -22.59 -3.20 13.45
C THR A 255 -22.87 -4.38 12.52
N ALA A 256 -21.87 -4.82 11.74
CA ALA A 256 -22.01 -5.94 10.83
C ALA A 256 -22.24 -7.27 11.57
N ILE A 257 -21.48 -7.54 12.64
CA ILE A 257 -21.64 -8.76 13.44
C ILE A 257 -22.98 -8.74 14.18
N SER A 258 -23.34 -7.62 14.82
CA SER A 258 -24.64 -7.49 15.49
C SER A 258 -25.79 -7.75 14.51
N ARG A 259 -25.71 -7.18 13.30
CA ARG A 259 -26.71 -7.41 12.26
C ARG A 259 -26.68 -8.84 11.73
N ALA A 260 -25.52 -9.48 11.65
CA ALA A 260 -25.40 -10.88 11.25
C ALA A 260 -26.06 -11.81 12.26
N ILE A 261 -25.81 -11.63 13.56
CA ILE A 261 -26.44 -12.41 14.64
C ILE A 261 -27.97 -12.23 14.65
N GLN A 262 -28.46 -11.01 14.39
CA GLN A 262 -29.90 -10.76 14.27
C GLN A 262 -30.54 -11.48 13.09
N LEU A 263 -29.87 -11.51 11.93
CA LEU A 263 -30.40 -12.09 10.69
C LEU A 263 -30.18 -13.61 10.59
N TYR A 264 -29.15 -14.12 11.27
CA TYR A 264 -28.69 -15.50 11.24
C TYR A 264 -28.53 -16.03 12.67
N PRO A 265 -29.61 -16.54 13.29
CA PRO A 265 -29.60 -17.04 14.68
C PRO A 265 -28.71 -18.27 14.91
N ASP A 266 -28.25 -18.89 13.84
CA ASP A 266 -27.25 -19.95 13.78
C ASP A 266 -25.83 -19.44 14.07
N ILE A 267 -25.59 -18.12 14.08
CA ILE A 267 -24.31 -17.54 14.52
C ILE A 267 -24.29 -17.40 16.04
N ARG A 268 -23.22 -17.89 16.67
CA ARG A 268 -23.00 -17.82 18.12
C ARG A 268 -21.69 -17.12 18.45
N GLU A 269 -21.68 -16.40 19.58
CA GLU A 269 -20.48 -15.79 20.17
C GLU A 269 -20.00 -16.65 21.35
N VAL A 270 -18.69 -16.85 21.45
CA VAL A 270 -18.01 -17.41 22.61
C VAL A 270 -16.89 -16.46 23.04
N LYS A 271 -16.78 -16.21 24.35
CA LYS A 271 -15.74 -15.36 24.92
C LYS A 271 -14.67 -16.22 25.57
N LEU A 272 -13.45 -16.18 25.03
CA LEU A 272 -12.29 -16.85 25.61
C LEU A 272 -11.64 -15.91 26.63
N PHE A 273 -11.40 -16.41 27.85
CA PHE A 273 -10.89 -15.65 29.00
C PHE A 273 -11.69 -14.37 29.31
N ASN A 274 -12.97 -14.33 28.94
CA ASN A 274 -13.85 -13.16 29.03
C ASN A 274 -13.30 -11.86 28.37
N ALA A 275 -12.29 -11.99 27.50
CA ALA A 275 -11.58 -10.86 26.89
C ALA A 275 -11.55 -10.94 25.36
N TYR A 276 -11.52 -12.15 24.80
CA TYR A 276 -11.43 -12.36 23.36
C TYR A 276 -12.75 -12.90 22.81
N ARG A 277 -13.35 -12.15 21.89
CA ARG A 277 -14.60 -12.52 21.22
C ARG A 277 -14.31 -13.36 19.99
N TYR A 278 -14.90 -14.55 19.98
CA TYR A 278 -14.88 -15.48 18.88
C TYR A 278 -16.30 -15.83 18.46
N TYR A 279 -16.45 -16.20 17.20
CA TYR A 279 -17.73 -16.52 16.59
C TYR A 279 -17.64 -17.86 15.88
N TYR A 280 -18.76 -18.59 15.87
CA TYR A 280 -18.91 -19.88 15.22
C TYR A 280 -20.35 -20.08 14.74
N HIS A 281 -20.55 -21.07 13.88
CA HIS A 281 -21.88 -21.48 13.42
C HIS A 281 -22.39 -22.66 14.26
N ASN A 282 -23.67 -22.63 14.65
CA ASN A 282 -24.32 -23.60 15.54
C ASN A 282 -24.43 -25.03 14.98
N SER A 283 -24.00 -25.24 13.73
CA SER A 283 -23.84 -26.58 13.17
C SER A 283 -22.61 -27.33 13.69
N MET A 284 -21.76 -26.69 14.49
CA MET A 284 -20.60 -27.33 15.13
C MET A 284 -21.08 -28.25 16.27
N PRO A 285 -20.74 -29.55 16.27
CA PRO A 285 -21.02 -30.43 17.41
C PRO A 285 -20.34 -29.95 18.69
N THR A 286 -20.96 -30.19 19.84
CA THR A 286 -20.46 -29.74 21.15
C THR A 286 -19.04 -30.22 21.45
N ASP A 287 -18.71 -31.46 21.12
CA ASP A 287 -17.37 -32.01 21.36
C ASP A 287 -16.30 -31.32 20.49
N GLU A 288 -16.63 -31.02 19.24
CA GLU A 288 -15.74 -30.29 18.33
C GLU A 288 -15.58 -28.82 18.77
N LEU A 289 -16.66 -28.20 19.26
CA LEU A 289 -16.61 -26.86 19.82
C LEU A 289 -15.70 -26.79 21.05
N ASN A 290 -15.83 -27.74 21.99
CA ASN A 290 -14.97 -27.81 23.18
C ASN A 290 -13.50 -28.01 22.80
N ALA A 291 -13.21 -28.85 21.81
CA ALA A 291 -11.85 -29.03 21.30
C ALA A 291 -11.30 -27.75 20.63
N ALA A 292 -12.11 -27.06 19.83
CA ALA A 292 -11.73 -25.80 19.19
C ALA A 292 -11.49 -24.68 20.21
N ILE A 293 -12.32 -24.59 21.26
CA ILE A 293 -12.12 -23.70 22.40
C ILE A 293 -10.78 -23.99 23.08
N ALA A 294 -10.54 -25.24 23.50
CA ALA A 294 -9.30 -25.62 24.17
C ALA A 294 -8.06 -25.35 23.31
N MET A 295 -8.13 -25.62 22.00
CA MET A 295 -7.05 -25.33 21.07
C MET A 295 -6.78 -23.82 20.96
N LYS A 296 -7.82 -23.00 20.83
CA LYS A 296 -7.66 -21.54 20.73
C LYS A 296 -7.22 -20.92 22.05
N GLU A 297 -7.68 -21.42 23.19
CA GLU A 297 -7.17 -21.01 24.51
C GLU A 297 -5.68 -21.30 24.64
N ASN A 298 -5.24 -22.52 24.30
CA ASN A 298 -3.82 -22.87 24.32
C ASN A 298 -2.98 -22.00 23.38
N TYR A 299 -3.51 -21.66 22.21
CA TYR A 299 -2.87 -20.71 21.30
C TYR A 299 -2.76 -19.31 21.92
N ILE A 300 -3.84 -18.79 22.52
CA ILE A 300 -3.84 -17.49 23.20
C ILE A 300 -2.86 -17.49 24.36
N ARG A 301 -2.84 -18.53 25.20
CA ARG A 301 -1.85 -18.68 26.28
C ARG A 301 -0.42 -18.59 25.75
N LYS A 302 -0.16 -19.23 24.61
CA LYS A 302 1.17 -19.20 23.98
C LYS A 302 1.55 -17.82 23.43
N VAL A 303 0.63 -17.12 22.78
CA VAL A 303 0.92 -15.86 22.06
C VAL A 303 0.74 -14.60 22.93
N LYS A 304 -0.16 -14.66 23.92
CA LYS A 304 -0.51 -13.54 24.80
C LYS A 304 -0.09 -13.75 26.24
N GLY A 305 0.49 -14.90 26.58
CA GLY A 305 1.01 -15.18 27.90
C GLY A 305 2.30 -14.43 28.21
N SER A 306 2.64 -14.41 29.50
CA SER A 306 3.81 -13.71 30.04
C SER A 306 5.12 -14.15 29.41
N ALA A 307 5.30 -15.45 29.16
CA ALA A 307 6.52 -15.98 28.55
C ALA A 307 6.80 -15.36 27.17
N ASN A 308 5.75 -15.14 26.35
CA ASN A 308 5.90 -14.55 25.03
C ASN A 308 6.24 -13.06 25.13
N ARG A 309 5.50 -12.30 25.96
CA ARG A 309 5.78 -10.88 26.21
C ARG A 309 7.20 -10.69 26.73
N ILE A 310 7.61 -11.47 27.73
CA ILE A 310 8.95 -11.35 28.32
C ILE A 310 10.03 -11.75 27.30
N GLY A 311 9.79 -12.75 26.45
CA GLY A 311 10.67 -13.13 25.35
C GLY A 311 10.93 -11.99 24.36
N HIS A 312 9.86 -11.36 23.88
CA HIS A 312 9.94 -10.18 23.03
C HIS A 312 10.65 -9.00 23.73
N ASN A 313 10.31 -8.76 25.00
CA ASN A 313 10.96 -7.73 25.79
C ASN A 313 12.47 -7.99 25.98
N TRP A 314 12.86 -9.26 26.08
CA TRP A 314 14.26 -9.66 26.14
C TRP A 314 15.00 -9.34 24.84
N GLU A 315 14.40 -9.62 23.69
CA GLU A 315 14.95 -9.23 22.37
C GLU A 315 15.18 -7.71 22.30
N ALA A 316 14.18 -6.92 22.70
CA ALA A 316 14.27 -5.46 22.72
C ALA A 316 15.33 -4.94 23.70
N CYS A 317 15.49 -5.61 24.86
CA CYS A 317 16.50 -5.27 25.85
C CYS A 317 17.92 -5.51 25.31
N VAL A 318 18.15 -6.69 24.72
CA VAL A 318 19.44 -7.05 24.12
C VAL A 318 19.77 -6.10 22.96
N GLU A 319 18.80 -5.83 22.07
CA GLU A 319 18.98 -4.87 20.98
C GLU A 319 19.41 -3.50 21.52
N TRP A 320 18.74 -2.99 22.56
CA TRP A 320 19.06 -1.69 23.13
C TRP A 320 20.50 -1.63 23.65
N PHE A 321 20.99 -2.68 24.31
CA PHE A 321 22.38 -2.71 24.78
C PHE A 321 23.37 -2.77 23.62
N ILE A 322 23.10 -3.57 22.59
CA ILE A 322 23.99 -3.66 21.42
C ILE A 322 24.03 -2.32 20.70
N ASP A 323 22.88 -1.70 20.46
CA ASP A 323 22.77 -0.40 19.78
C ASP A 323 23.47 0.72 20.58
N THR A 324 23.26 0.74 21.90
CA THR A 324 23.83 1.78 22.78
C THR A 324 25.34 1.63 22.99
N LEU A 325 25.84 0.40 23.07
CA LEU A 325 27.24 0.13 23.44
C LEU A 325 28.16 -0.18 22.26
N THR A 326 27.62 -0.47 21.07
CA THR A 326 28.43 -0.82 19.89
C THR A 326 28.62 0.41 19.00
N THR A 327 29.72 1.13 19.21
CA THR A 327 30.07 2.28 18.37
C THR A 327 30.40 1.86 16.95
N GLY A 328 29.81 2.53 15.95
CA GLY A 328 30.08 2.28 14.53
C GLY A 328 29.40 1.03 13.96
N ALA A 329 28.42 0.46 14.64
CA ALA A 329 27.63 -0.65 14.12
C ALA A 329 26.71 -0.22 12.97
N HIS A 330 26.73 -0.98 11.88
CA HIS A 330 25.78 -0.85 10.77
C HIS A 330 24.79 -2.03 10.80
N PHE A 331 23.55 -1.77 11.22
CA PHE A 331 22.49 -2.78 11.28
C PHE A 331 21.85 -3.03 9.92
N TRP A 332 21.68 -4.30 9.57
CA TRP A 332 20.94 -4.70 8.37
C TRP A 332 19.44 -4.41 8.54
N VAL A 333 18.77 -4.06 7.43
CA VAL A 333 17.33 -3.76 7.42
C VAL A 333 16.69 -4.32 6.15
N GLN A 334 15.61 -5.08 6.29
CA GLN A 334 14.81 -5.61 5.17
C GLN A 334 13.53 -4.76 4.98
N ARG A 335 13.65 -3.70 4.18
CA ARG A 335 12.61 -2.66 3.98
C ARG A 335 11.37 -3.07 3.17
N HIS A 336 11.42 -4.21 2.48
CA HIS A 336 10.32 -4.68 1.62
C HIS A 336 9.26 -5.52 2.39
N ARG A 337 9.29 -5.49 3.73
CA ARG A 337 8.35 -6.21 4.59
C ARG A 337 7.13 -5.35 4.90
N ASN A 338 5.96 -5.97 4.85
CA ASN A 338 4.69 -5.35 5.22
C ASN A 338 4.68 -5.05 6.75
N ASN A 339 3.87 -4.08 7.18
CA ASN A 339 3.77 -3.50 8.55
C ASN A 339 3.62 -4.47 9.75
N ALA A 340 3.62 -5.79 9.56
CA ALA A 340 3.41 -6.78 10.62
C ALA A 340 4.71 -7.28 11.30
N MET A 341 5.90 -7.03 10.75
CA MET A 341 7.16 -7.56 11.28
C MET A 341 8.26 -6.50 11.29
N ASP A 342 9.09 -6.51 12.34
CA ASP A 342 10.21 -5.57 12.50
C ASP A 342 11.19 -5.67 11.32
N PRO A 343 11.45 -4.58 10.57
CA PRO A 343 12.39 -4.55 9.46
C PRO A 343 13.84 -4.93 9.84
N LYS A 344 14.20 -4.86 11.12
CA LYS A 344 15.52 -5.28 11.62
C LYS A 344 15.63 -6.80 11.88
N ARG A 345 14.51 -7.53 11.90
CA ARG A 345 14.53 -9.01 11.93
C ARG A 345 14.83 -9.52 10.53
N ILE A 346 15.91 -10.27 10.38
CA ILE A 346 16.47 -10.64 9.08
C ILE A 346 16.05 -12.08 8.76
N THR A 347 15.31 -12.26 7.66
CA THR A 347 15.19 -13.61 7.10
C THR A 347 16.41 -13.90 6.25
N ILE A 348 16.96 -15.09 6.48
CA ILE A 348 18.05 -15.69 5.72
C ILE A 348 17.57 -16.92 4.98
N HIS A 349 18.19 -17.17 3.83
CA HIS A 349 17.81 -18.27 2.96
C HIS A 349 18.66 -19.50 3.25
N LEU A 350 17.99 -20.59 3.59
CA LEU A 350 18.63 -21.87 3.86
C LEU A 350 18.84 -22.65 2.56
N ILE A 351 19.98 -23.31 2.44
CA ILE A 351 20.26 -24.24 1.34
C ILE A 351 19.71 -25.65 1.61
N LYS A 352 19.36 -25.96 2.86
CA LYS A 352 18.67 -27.19 3.25
C LYS A 352 17.84 -26.97 4.52
N SER A 353 16.98 -27.95 4.84
CA SER A 353 16.13 -27.87 6.03
C SER A 353 16.94 -27.90 7.34
N VAL A 354 16.63 -27.01 8.28
CA VAL A 354 17.24 -26.92 9.62
C VAL A 354 16.15 -26.78 10.69
N GLY A 355 16.09 -27.69 11.65
CA GLY A 355 15.14 -27.60 12.77
C GLY A 355 13.67 -27.53 12.34
N GLY A 356 13.32 -28.14 11.20
CA GLY A 356 11.97 -28.07 10.60
C GLY A 356 11.74 -26.87 9.66
N ARG A 357 12.69 -25.94 9.56
CA ARG A 357 12.65 -24.79 8.65
C ARG A 357 13.14 -25.20 7.26
N LYS A 358 12.25 -25.21 6.25
CA LYS A 358 12.56 -25.76 4.92
C LYS A 358 13.48 -24.88 4.06
N TYR A 359 13.16 -23.59 3.93
CA TYR A 359 13.81 -22.69 2.97
C TYR A 359 14.36 -21.41 3.60
N ASN A 360 13.82 -20.99 4.74
CA ASN A 360 14.11 -19.71 5.35
C ASN A 360 14.23 -19.89 6.86
N ALA A 361 15.15 -19.16 7.47
CA ALA A 361 15.21 -18.95 8.92
C ALA A 361 15.17 -17.46 9.20
N GLU A 362 14.77 -17.10 10.41
CA GLU A 362 14.79 -15.72 10.89
C GLU A 362 15.83 -15.62 11.99
N VAL A 363 16.60 -14.54 11.98
CA VAL A 363 17.52 -14.17 13.04
C VAL A 363 17.13 -12.77 13.53
N ASP A 364 17.34 -12.52 14.82
CA ASP A 364 16.82 -11.32 15.45
C ASP A 364 17.47 -10.06 14.93
N ARG A 365 18.80 -10.02 14.83
CA ARG A 365 19.54 -8.89 14.28
C ARG A 365 20.77 -9.37 13.51
N VAL A 366 21.18 -8.55 12.54
CA VAL A 366 22.49 -8.66 11.89
C VAL A 366 23.09 -7.26 11.86
N TRP A 367 24.35 -7.13 12.26
CA TRP A 367 25.08 -5.88 12.14
C TRP A 367 26.54 -6.11 11.78
N GLU A 368 27.15 -5.08 11.22
CA GLU A 368 28.56 -5.06 10.84
C GLU A 368 29.31 -4.04 11.67
N VAL A 369 30.51 -4.41 12.11
CA VAL A 369 31.45 -3.49 12.77
C VAL A 369 32.74 -3.47 11.96
N THR A 370 33.16 -2.28 11.54
CA THR A 370 34.43 -2.08 10.84
C THR A 370 35.46 -1.56 11.84
N PRO A 371 36.42 -2.40 12.30
CA PRO A 371 37.34 -2.01 13.36
C PRO A 371 38.34 -0.91 12.95
N ALA A 372 38.64 -0.80 11.65
CA ALA A 372 39.46 0.25 11.07
C ALA A 372 39.16 0.41 9.57
N PRO A 373 39.42 1.57 8.95
CA PRO A 373 39.06 1.85 7.54
C PRO A 373 39.61 0.86 6.50
N LEU A 374 40.69 0.14 6.83
CA LEU A 374 41.37 -0.79 5.92
C LEU A 374 41.08 -2.27 6.23
N LEU A 375 40.32 -2.57 7.29
CA LEU A 375 40.00 -3.94 7.69
C LEU A 375 38.62 -4.34 7.17
N GLN A 376 38.48 -5.63 6.85
CA GLN A 376 37.19 -6.19 6.49
C GLN A 376 36.21 -6.08 7.68
N PRO A 377 34.93 -5.77 7.43
CA PRO A 377 33.94 -5.71 8.48
C PRO A 377 33.71 -7.09 9.11
N THR A 378 33.54 -7.12 10.43
CA THR A 378 33.05 -8.30 11.15
C THR A 378 31.53 -8.23 11.19
N THR A 379 30.85 -9.24 10.68
CA THR A 379 29.39 -9.35 10.73
C THR A 379 28.98 -10.19 11.94
N TYR A 380 28.06 -9.68 12.74
CA TYR A 380 27.48 -10.36 13.88
C TYR A 380 26.05 -10.76 13.56
N VAL A 381 25.70 -12.01 13.89
CA VAL A 381 24.35 -12.56 13.73
C VAL A 381 23.81 -12.86 15.12
N LEU A 382 22.64 -12.33 15.48
CA LEU A 382 22.05 -12.47 16.81
C LEU A 382 20.81 -13.34 16.82
N GLU A 383 20.77 -14.23 17.82
CA GLU A 383 19.57 -14.94 18.28
C GLU A 383 19.38 -14.65 19.77
N CYS A 384 18.17 -14.28 20.14
CA CYS A 384 17.74 -13.99 21.50
C CYS A 384 16.76 -15.07 21.95
N LYS A 385 16.96 -15.60 23.16
CA LYS A 385 16.03 -16.57 23.72
C LYS A 385 15.84 -16.37 25.21
N TRP A 386 14.57 -16.27 25.60
CA TRP A 386 14.16 -16.27 27.00
C TRP A 386 13.95 -17.71 27.51
N GLY A 387 14.45 -17.98 28.71
CA GLY A 387 14.47 -19.31 29.32
C GLY A 387 15.89 -19.85 29.58
N LEU A 388 15.95 -21.15 29.86
CA LEU A 388 17.18 -21.90 30.11
C LEU A 388 17.75 -22.44 28.79
N ILE A 389 18.90 -21.91 28.38
CA ILE A 389 19.57 -22.28 27.13
C ILE A 389 20.40 -23.56 27.32
N ARG A 390 20.25 -24.50 26.38
CA ARG A 390 20.93 -25.81 26.35
C ARG A 390 21.75 -26.00 25.07
N LYS A 391 22.52 -27.08 24.98
CA LYS A 391 23.31 -27.42 23.77
C LYS A 391 22.48 -27.41 22.49
N LYS A 392 21.27 -27.98 22.54
CA LYS A 392 20.36 -28.07 21.38
C LYS A 392 20.03 -26.69 20.80
N ASP A 393 19.91 -25.67 21.63
CA ASP A 393 19.57 -24.31 21.18
C ASP A 393 20.75 -23.67 20.43
N VAL A 394 21.95 -23.85 20.97
CA VAL A 394 23.19 -23.38 20.33
C VAL A 394 23.44 -24.13 19.02
N ASP A 395 23.18 -25.44 18.99
CA ASP A 395 23.29 -26.25 17.77
C ASP A 395 22.28 -25.83 16.70
N ASP A 396 21.03 -25.56 17.06
CA ASP A 396 20.01 -25.09 16.09
C ASP A 396 20.44 -23.76 15.47
N PHE A 397 20.85 -22.80 16.31
CA PHE A 397 21.35 -21.50 15.85
C PHE A 397 22.60 -21.61 14.98
N PHE A 398 23.58 -22.42 15.40
CA PHE A 398 24.77 -22.68 14.61
C PHE A 398 24.42 -23.25 13.23
N ASN A 399 23.51 -24.22 13.17
CA ASN A 399 23.07 -24.83 11.92
C ASN A 399 22.33 -23.83 11.02
N ILE A 400 21.55 -22.91 11.60
CA ILE A 400 20.90 -21.82 10.84
C ILE A 400 21.97 -20.98 10.13
N ILE A 401 23.01 -20.55 10.83
CA ILE A 401 24.11 -19.78 10.23
C ILE A 401 24.86 -20.61 9.18
N LEU A 402 25.26 -21.84 9.55
CA LEU A 402 26.04 -22.73 8.71
C LEU A 402 25.37 -23.05 7.38
N TRP A 403 24.06 -23.32 7.40
CA TRP A 403 23.29 -23.71 6.21
C TRP A 403 22.58 -22.53 5.53
N SER A 404 22.85 -21.30 5.95
CA SER A 404 22.41 -20.10 5.24
C SER A 404 23.25 -19.85 3.98
N LYS A 405 22.68 -19.16 2.99
CA LYS A 405 23.40 -18.64 1.81
C LYS A 405 24.26 -17.44 2.16
N GLU A 406 23.77 -16.65 3.11
CA GLU A 406 24.33 -15.37 3.53
C GLU A 406 25.62 -15.58 4.33
N PHE A 407 25.63 -16.52 5.28
CA PHE A 407 26.70 -16.66 6.27
C PHE A 407 27.46 -17.99 6.20
N GLY A 408 26.96 -18.98 5.47
CA GLY A 408 27.66 -20.26 5.22
C GLY A 408 28.45 -20.27 3.90
N VAL A 409 29.52 -21.06 3.86
CA VAL A 409 30.34 -21.29 2.65
C VAL A 409 30.76 -22.74 2.54
N ASP A 410 30.74 -23.28 1.32
CA ASP A 410 31.23 -24.63 1.04
C ASP A 410 32.76 -24.58 0.92
N THR A 411 33.44 -25.46 1.66
CA THR A 411 34.90 -25.66 1.58
C THR A 411 35.19 -27.12 1.22
N PRO A 412 36.42 -27.46 0.77
CA PRO A 412 36.79 -28.86 0.50
C PRO A 412 36.58 -29.81 1.69
N GLU A 413 36.65 -29.28 2.92
CA GLU A 413 36.48 -30.04 4.17
C GLU A 413 35.01 -30.10 4.64
N GLY A 414 34.08 -29.60 3.83
CA GLY A 414 32.67 -29.46 4.13
C GLY A 414 32.24 -28.01 4.32
N ARG A 415 30.95 -27.82 4.60
CA ARG A 415 30.41 -26.47 4.81
C ARG A 415 30.90 -25.90 6.13
N LYS A 416 31.30 -24.62 6.12
CA LYS A 416 31.76 -23.85 7.27
C LYS A 416 31.07 -22.49 7.32
N MET A 417 31.13 -21.84 8.47
CA MET A 417 30.73 -20.44 8.57
C MET A 417 31.78 -19.56 7.86
N LYS A 418 31.32 -18.54 7.13
CA LYS A 418 32.21 -17.59 6.44
C LYS A 418 33.17 -16.90 7.42
N GLN A 419 34.38 -16.62 6.96
CA GLN A 419 35.33 -15.81 7.72
C GLN A 419 34.75 -14.41 7.96
N GLY A 420 34.95 -13.87 9.17
CA GLY A 420 34.41 -12.56 9.57
C GLY A 420 32.97 -12.60 10.09
N ILE A 421 32.30 -13.76 10.08
CA ILE A 421 30.99 -13.92 10.72
C ILE A 421 31.18 -14.39 12.16
N VAL A 422 30.47 -13.78 13.11
CA VAL A 422 30.41 -14.18 14.52
C VAL A 422 28.95 -14.38 14.92
N GLY A 423 28.62 -15.57 15.44
CA GLY A 423 27.31 -15.79 16.04
C GLY A 423 27.24 -15.14 17.43
N VAL A 424 26.11 -14.56 17.79
CA VAL A 424 25.83 -14.00 19.11
C VAL A 424 24.53 -14.63 19.60
N PHE A 425 24.60 -15.35 20.72
CA PHE A 425 23.43 -15.99 21.32
C PHE A 425 23.15 -15.33 22.67
N ALA A 426 22.06 -14.56 22.75
CA ALA A 426 21.68 -13.85 23.95
C ALA A 426 20.60 -14.61 24.73
N GLY A 427 21.01 -15.22 25.84
CA GLY A 427 20.16 -16.03 26.70
C GLY A 427 19.89 -15.35 28.03
N SER A 428 18.63 -15.43 28.51
CA SER A 428 18.32 -14.95 29.86
C SER A 428 19.00 -15.76 30.97
N ALA A 429 19.24 -17.04 30.72
CA ALA A 429 19.98 -17.95 31.59
C ALA A 429 20.58 -19.09 30.76
N PHE A 430 21.80 -19.51 31.11
CA PHE A 430 22.46 -20.68 30.51
C PHE A 430 22.60 -21.73 31.60
N ASP A 431 22.35 -22.99 31.27
CA ASP A 431 22.53 -24.07 32.24
C ASP A 431 24.02 -24.24 32.55
N PRO A 432 24.48 -23.91 33.77
CA PRO A 432 25.89 -24.04 34.14
C PRO A 432 26.31 -25.50 34.31
N LYS A 433 25.35 -26.43 34.45
CA LYS A 433 25.59 -27.87 34.60
C LYS A 433 25.60 -28.61 33.27
N GLU A 434 25.12 -27.98 32.19
CA GLU A 434 25.15 -28.56 30.86
C GLU A 434 26.61 -28.80 30.43
N LYS A 435 26.94 -30.08 30.29
CA LYS A 435 28.24 -30.57 29.86
C LYS A 435 28.10 -31.17 28.48
N VAL A 436 28.97 -30.77 27.56
CA VAL A 436 28.98 -31.26 26.19
C VAL A 436 30.13 -32.23 26.03
N GLN A 437 29.79 -33.50 25.75
CA GLN A 437 30.77 -34.50 25.36
C GLN A 437 31.05 -34.40 23.86
N LEU A 438 32.32 -34.26 23.52
CA LEU A 438 32.81 -34.21 22.15
C LEU A 438 33.09 -35.62 21.61
N LYS A 439 33.32 -35.72 20.30
CA LYS A 439 33.59 -37.01 19.62
C LYS A 439 34.87 -37.69 20.11
N ASP A 440 35.83 -36.92 20.62
CA ASP A 440 37.09 -37.37 21.23
C ASP A 440 36.93 -37.76 22.71
N GLY A 441 35.70 -37.76 23.25
CA GLY A 441 35.40 -38.10 24.63
C GLY A 441 35.61 -36.97 25.63
N ILE A 442 36.18 -35.83 25.22
CA ILE A 442 36.41 -34.68 26.09
C ILE A 442 35.08 -34.03 26.47
N VAL A 443 34.91 -33.73 27.76
CA VAL A 443 33.72 -33.05 28.29
C VAL A 443 34.04 -31.58 28.54
N ILE A 444 33.32 -30.68 27.88
CA ILE A 444 33.51 -29.23 27.99
C ILE A 444 32.22 -28.52 28.42
N SER A 445 32.36 -27.29 28.91
CA SER A 445 31.20 -26.44 29.23
C SER A 445 30.47 -25.99 27.96
N LEU A 446 29.18 -25.64 28.09
CA LEU A 446 28.40 -25.04 26.99
C LEU A 446 29.05 -23.78 26.42
N ALA A 447 29.66 -22.94 27.26
CA ALA A 447 30.34 -21.72 26.82
C ALA A 447 31.59 -22.02 25.96
N THR A 448 32.40 -22.99 26.39
CA THR A 448 33.56 -23.47 25.63
C THR A 448 33.12 -24.10 24.31
N TYR A 449 32.01 -24.84 24.33
CA TYR A 449 31.42 -25.46 23.14
C TYR A 449 30.96 -24.40 22.12
N ALA A 450 30.22 -23.38 22.57
CA ALA A 450 29.79 -22.27 21.72
C ALA A 450 30.98 -21.51 21.11
N ALA A 451 32.02 -21.23 21.91
CA ALA A 451 33.23 -20.55 21.44
C ALA A 451 33.95 -21.32 20.32
N ARG A 452 33.99 -22.66 20.37
CA ARG A 452 34.55 -23.50 19.29
C ARG A 452 33.77 -23.40 17.98
N MET A 453 32.50 -23.00 18.03
CA MET A 453 31.66 -22.74 16.85
C MET A 453 31.67 -21.26 16.43
N ASN A 454 32.55 -20.45 17.03
CA ASN A 454 32.61 -19.00 16.85
C ASN A 454 31.26 -18.30 17.18
N ILE A 455 30.64 -18.76 18.26
CA ILE A 455 29.42 -18.19 18.85
C ILE A 455 29.76 -17.60 20.22
N GLN A 456 29.45 -16.32 20.39
CA GLN A 456 29.55 -15.60 21.65
C GLN A 456 28.23 -15.72 22.42
N LEU A 457 28.31 -16.05 23.71
CA LEU A 457 27.13 -16.11 24.58
C LEU A 457 27.01 -14.79 25.36
N LEU A 458 25.87 -14.12 25.24
CA LEU A 458 25.52 -12.95 26.06
C LEU A 458 24.51 -13.35 27.13
N LYS A 459 24.88 -13.13 28.39
CA LYS A 459 24.06 -13.45 29.57
C LYS A 459 23.38 -12.20 30.09
N ALA A 460 22.22 -12.38 30.74
CA ALA A 460 21.58 -11.30 31.49
C ALA A 460 22.50 -10.67 32.56
N SER A 461 23.41 -11.45 33.15
CA SER A 461 24.42 -10.95 34.09
C SER A 461 25.35 -9.90 33.47
N ASP A 462 25.66 -10.04 32.19
CA ASP A 462 26.63 -9.18 31.49
C ASP A 462 26.02 -7.78 31.29
N PHE A 463 24.72 -7.72 30.96
CA PHE A 463 23.96 -6.47 30.89
C PHE A 463 23.74 -5.85 32.28
N ASN A 464 23.45 -6.67 33.30
CA ASN A 464 23.32 -6.18 34.68
C ASN A 464 24.63 -5.56 35.19
N GLU A 465 25.78 -6.10 34.80
CA GLU A 465 27.08 -5.49 35.11
C GLU A 465 27.23 -4.10 34.47
N LYS A 466 26.73 -3.91 33.24
CA LYS A 466 26.72 -2.59 32.59
C LYS A 466 25.82 -1.59 33.32
N LEU A 467 24.63 -2.02 33.77
CA LEU A 467 23.74 -1.18 34.59
C LEU A 467 24.39 -0.79 35.92
N ARG A 468 25.05 -1.72 36.60
CA ARG A 468 25.80 -1.45 37.84
C ARG A 468 26.94 -0.48 37.61
N LYS A 469 27.74 -0.67 36.56
CA LYS A 469 28.81 0.27 36.15
C LYS A 469 28.28 1.67 35.84
N ARG A 470 27.02 1.77 35.38
CA ARG A 470 26.33 3.04 35.15
C ARG A 470 25.81 3.71 36.43
N GLY A 471 25.81 3.00 37.56
CA GLY A 471 25.38 3.49 38.87
C GLY A 471 23.96 3.08 39.27
N CYS A 472 23.38 2.06 38.63
CA CYS A 472 22.08 1.52 39.03
C CYS A 472 22.23 0.65 40.29
N SER A 473 21.20 0.64 41.13
CA SER A 473 21.10 -0.27 42.29
C SER A 473 21.08 -1.74 41.87
N GLU A 474 21.59 -2.63 42.74
CA GLU A 474 21.56 -4.09 42.54
C GLU A 474 20.14 -4.66 42.41
N ASN A 475 19.15 -3.95 42.97
CA ASN A 475 17.75 -4.33 42.85
C ASN A 475 17.18 -4.12 41.45
N VAL A 476 17.87 -3.37 40.59
CA VAL A 476 17.48 -3.09 39.20
C VAL A 476 18.26 -4.01 38.27
N ASN A 477 17.55 -4.92 37.59
CA ASN A 477 18.13 -5.85 36.63
C ASN A 477 17.28 -5.99 35.38
N VAL A 478 17.91 -6.41 34.29
CA VAL A 478 17.26 -6.55 32.97
C VAL A 478 16.12 -7.54 32.99
N GLN A 479 16.19 -8.58 33.86
CA GLN A 479 15.09 -9.53 34.01
C GLN A 479 13.84 -8.86 34.60
N LYS A 480 13.97 -7.99 35.60
CA LYS A 480 12.86 -7.20 36.15
C LYS A 480 12.32 -6.21 35.12
N ILE A 481 13.20 -5.53 34.38
CA ILE A 481 12.79 -4.62 33.30
C ILE A 481 11.94 -5.37 32.26
N CYS A 482 12.40 -6.53 31.78
CA CYS A 482 11.66 -7.33 30.80
C CYS A 482 10.33 -7.87 31.37
N ARG A 483 10.26 -8.17 32.67
CA ARG A 483 9.01 -8.59 33.34
C ARG A 483 8.02 -7.44 33.52
N PHE A 484 8.51 -6.22 33.76
CA PHE A 484 7.64 -5.08 34.07
C PHE A 484 7.21 -4.26 32.86
N ALA A 485 7.94 -4.33 31.74
CA ALA A 485 7.52 -3.65 30.52
C ALA A 485 6.32 -4.36 29.86
N LYS A 486 5.28 -3.65 29.46
CA LYS A 486 4.13 -4.27 28.77
C LYS A 486 4.45 -4.70 27.33
N GLU A 487 5.46 -4.08 26.71
CA GLU A 487 5.84 -4.29 25.31
C GLU A 487 7.29 -3.84 25.04
N GLU A 488 7.82 -4.24 23.89
CA GLU A 488 9.21 -3.97 23.44
C GLU A 488 9.58 -2.48 23.44
N LYS A 489 8.64 -1.61 23.04
CA LYS A 489 8.85 -0.17 23.04
C LYS A 489 9.08 0.37 24.44
N GLU A 490 8.28 -0.09 25.41
CA GLU A 490 8.39 0.35 26.80
C GLU A 490 9.69 -0.13 27.44
N VAL A 491 10.23 -1.30 27.04
CA VAL A 491 11.58 -1.74 27.47
C VAL A 491 12.64 -0.70 27.11
N LYS A 492 12.63 -0.22 25.86
CA LYS A 492 13.60 0.77 25.38
C LYS A 492 13.43 2.12 26.11
N GLU A 493 12.20 2.53 26.37
CA GLU A 493 11.88 3.74 27.15
C GLU A 493 12.38 3.65 28.60
N ILE A 494 12.17 2.50 29.25
CA ILE A 494 12.66 2.22 30.60
C ILE A 494 14.19 2.25 30.62
N LEU A 495 14.84 1.54 29.69
CA LEU A 495 16.31 1.49 29.63
C LEU A 495 16.92 2.86 29.38
N ASN A 496 16.36 3.66 28.46
CA ASN A 496 16.79 5.05 28.25
C ASN A 496 16.65 5.90 29.52
N SER A 497 15.51 5.77 30.22
CA SER A 497 15.25 6.54 31.45
C SER A 497 16.20 6.16 32.58
N ILE A 498 16.44 4.86 32.77
CA ILE A 498 17.39 4.33 33.76
C ILE A 498 18.82 4.72 33.39
N TRP A 499 19.20 4.63 32.11
CA TRP A 499 20.55 4.95 31.67
C TRP A 499 20.91 6.43 31.83
N ASN A 500 19.92 7.31 31.68
CA ASN A 500 20.09 8.74 31.86
C ASN A 500 20.03 9.15 33.35
N ASN A 501 19.20 8.47 34.15
CA ASN A 501 19.00 8.79 35.58
C ASN A 501 19.11 7.54 36.48
N PRO A 502 20.31 6.95 36.61
CA PRO A 502 20.50 5.67 37.29
C PRO A 502 20.12 5.70 38.78
N ARG A 503 20.22 6.86 39.44
CA ARG A 503 19.85 7.02 40.87
C ARG A 503 18.35 6.84 41.13
N LYS A 504 17.49 7.07 40.13
CA LYS A 504 16.03 6.94 40.24
C LYS A 504 15.51 5.61 39.69
N SER A 505 16.40 4.66 39.39
CA SER A 505 16.04 3.44 38.66
C SER A 505 15.02 2.56 39.39
N GLU A 506 15.08 2.48 40.73
CA GLU A 506 14.13 1.70 41.53
C GLU A 506 12.73 2.33 41.58
N GLU A 507 12.66 3.66 41.73
CA GLU A 507 11.42 4.42 41.72
C GLU A 507 10.72 4.27 40.37
N LEU A 508 11.48 4.45 39.28
CA LEU A 508 10.98 4.28 37.90
C LEU A 508 10.41 2.88 37.67
N LEU A 509 11.13 1.83 38.10
CA LEU A 509 10.63 0.46 37.93
C LEU A 509 9.36 0.19 38.75
N SER A 510 9.27 0.73 39.96
CA SER A 510 8.08 0.59 40.82
C SER A 510 6.86 1.26 40.18
N GLN A 511 7.03 2.47 39.62
CA GLN A 511 5.97 3.18 38.90
C GLN A 511 5.48 2.40 37.67
N ILE A 512 6.39 1.81 36.90
CA ILE A 512 6.04 0.99 35.74
C ILE A 512 5.33 -0.30 36.16
N ALA A 513 5.78 -0.94 37.24
CA ALA A 513 5.14 -2.14 37.78
C ALA A 513 3.67 -1.85 38.15
N GLU A 514 3.39 -0.73 38.81
CA GLU A 514 2.01 -0.36 39.16
C GLU A 514 1.19 0.03 37.93
N LYS A 515 1.76 0.82 37.01
CA LYS A 515 1.12 1.23 35.75
C LYS A 515 0.63 0.02 34.93
N ASN A 516 1.41 -1.05 34.90
CA ASN A 516 1.15 -2.23 34.09
C ASN A 516 0.47 -3.38 34.84
N LYS A 517 0.03 -3.17 36.08
CA LYS A 517 -0.58 -4.19 36.94
C LYS A 517 -1.71 -4.98 36.27
N LYS A 518 -2.57 -4.30 35.51
CA LYS A 518 -3.68 -4.93 34.74
C LYS A 518 -3.19 -5.97 33.72
N VAL A 519 -2.02 -5.76 33.12
CA VAL A 519 -1.42 -6.72 32.18
C VAL A 519 -1.06 -8.00 32.91
N TYR A 520 -0.44 -7.88 34.10
CA TYR A 520 -0.02 -9.06 34.87
C TYR A 520 -1.22 -9.82 35.45
N GLU A 521 -2.25 -9.10 35.89
CA GLU A 521 -3.51 -9.72 36.34
C GLU A 521 -4.18 -10.50 35.20
N PHE A 522 -4.19 -9.94 33.99
CA PHE A 522 -4.68 -10.65 32.82
C PHE A 522 -3.83 -11.88 32.47
N GLU A 523 -2.50 -11.79 32.55
CA GLU A 523 -1.61 -12.93 32.32
C GLU A 523 -1.79 -14.05 33.36
N LYS A 524 -2.15 -13.71 34.61
CA LYS A 524 -2.50 -14.70 35.62
C LYS A 524 -3.74 -15.49 35.22
N ILE A 525 -4.75 -14.83 34.66
CA ILE A 525 -5.96 -15.49 34.12
C ILE A 525 -5.59 -16.43 32.98
N LEU A 526 -4.63 -16.06 32.11
CA LEU A 526 -4.15 -16.95 31.05
C LEU A 526 -3.37 -18.17 31.58
N SER A 527 -2.69 -18.04 32.72
CA SER A 527 -1.88 -19.11 33.31
C SER A 527 -2.68 -20.15 34.11
N GLN A 528 -3.95 -19.83 34.43
CA GLN A 528 -4.94 -20.76 34.98
C GLN A 528 -5.55 -21.60 33.85
#